data_AF-A0A0C9YV01-F1
#
_entry.id   AF-A0A0C9YV01-F1
#
_cell.length_a   1.000
_cell.length_b   1.000
_cell.length_c   1.000
_cell.angle_alpha   90.00
_cell.angle_beta   90.00
_cell.angle_gamma   90.00
#
_symmetry.space_group_name_H-M   'P 1'
#
loop_
_entity.id
_entity.type
_entity.pdbx_description
1 polymer ?
#
loop_
_entity_poly.entity_id
_entity_poly.type
_entity_poly.pdbx_seq_one_letter_code
_entity_poly.pdbx_strand_id
1 'polypeptide(L)'
;MVGQDTLDDEEILSNDGYSNSSVVEVFGRASCNDLTSSFVPLPSKFGSAYCKANKFHHLAEMELELRMGQANDALHGLRLALADKAVIFKGVVRPATNYSMRTRAWQMIHSINTSIKQCAAIYRQCRLAMIALGAGSEILDRYQELQKSHLSTSVAAFTQGTHDHRSSQLPWFWTIDIPKDTDSKSWLSECMCFIVYRIHWLHAKAAKDRWEEENELVTSEFQWVVNFFQHRAKRWNEIYMANKSAGNHGAACYAARQQAVYDRLAEQAQLIWQEMNPDDIACHHGT
;
A
#
# COMPACT_ATOMS: atom_id res chain seq x y z
N MET A 1 -10.38 24.88 38.71
CA MET A 1 -11.22 23.66 38.66
C MET A 1 -10.72 22.84 37.50
N VAL A 2 -10.09 21.71 37.83
CA VAL A 2 -9.44 20.79 36.91
C VAL A 2 -10.51 19.89 36.31
N GLY A 3 -10.73 19.98 35.00
CA GLY A 3 -11.65 19.13 34.24
C GLY A 3 -10.92 17.91 33.70
N GLN A 4 -11.39 16.73 34.11
CA GLN A 4 -10.93 15.42 33.68
C GLN A 4 -11.40 15.17 32.24
N ASP A 5 -10.53 15.28 31.23
CA ASP A 5 -10.85 14.91 29.84
C ASP A 5 -9.78 14.01 29.20
N THR A 6 -8.77 13.56 29.95
CA THR A 6 -7.65 12.77 29.39
C THR A 6 -7.77 11.27 29.61
N LEU A 7 -8.78 10.80 30.34
CA LEU A 7 -8.95 9.38 30.69
C LEU A 7 -9.73 8.58 29.64
N ASP A 8 -10.60 9.22 28.85
CA ASP A 8 -11.44 8.53 27.87
C ASP A 8 -10.67 8.19 26.57
N ASP A 9 -9.58 8.92 26.27
CA ASP A 9 -8.77 8.72 25.05
C ASP A 9 -7.89 7.45 25.10
N GLU A 10 -7.48 6.99 26.28
CA GLU A 10 -6.73 5.72 26.43
C GLU A 10 -7.63 4.49 26.23
N GLU A 11 -8.91 4.60 26.60
CA GLU A 11 -9.88 3.51 26.47
C GLU A 11 -10.28 3.31 25.00
N ILE A 12 -10.39 4.38 24.21
CA ILE A 12 -10.77 4.32 22.78
C ILE A 12 -9.69 3.65 21.91
N LEU A 13 -8.42 3.71 22.31
CA LEU A 13 -7.33 3.00 21.60
C LEU A 13 -7.20 1.53 22.02
N SER A 14 -7.76 1.17 23.17
CA SER A 14 -7.68 -0.16 23.78
C SER A 14 -8.97 -0.97 23.64
N ASN A 15 -10.10 -0.33 23.30
CA ASN A 15 -11.40 -0.98 23.19
C ASN A 15 -11.51 -1.78 21.87
N ASP A 16 -10.84 -2.92 21.84
CA ASP A 16 -11.11 -4.07 20.95
C ASP A 16 -12.47 -4.72 21.31
N GLY A 17 -13.49 -3.90 21.57
CA GLY A 17 -14.82 -4.27 22.07
C GLY A 17 -15.71 -4.90 20.99
N TYR A 18 -15.27 -6.02 20.44
CA TYR A 18 -16.15 -7.06 19.90
C TYR A 18 -15.54 -8.43 20.25
N SER A 19 -15.98 -8.98 21.39
CA SER A 19 -15.84 -10.40 21.69
C SER A 19 -16.75 -11.21 20.77
N ASN A 20 -16.15 -12.11 20.00
CA ASN A 20 -16.59 -13.45 19.57
C ASN A 20 -15.60 -13.86 18.48
N SER A 21 -14.74 -14.88 18.59
CA SER A 21 -14.69 -16.07 19.42
C SER A 21 -13.21 -16.39 19.68
N SER A 22 -12.89 -16.91 20.87
CA SER A 22 -11.60 -17.54 21.12
C SER A 22 -11.51 -18.84 20.31
N VAL A 23 -11.26 -18.71 19.02
CA VAL A 23 -10.56 -19.77 18.31
C VAL A 23 -9.10 -19.49 18.57
N VAL A 24 -8.57 -20.13 19.60
CA VAL A 24 -7.17 -20.53 19.56
C VAL A 24 -7.08 -21.39 18.30
N GLU A 25 -6.76 -20.78 17.16
CA GLU A 25 -6.18 -21.53 16.05
C GLU A 25 -4.80 -21.95 16.57
N VAL A 26 -4.82 -23.03 17.35
CA VAL A 26 -3.78 -24.02 17.30
C VAL A 26 -3.70 -24.33 15.82
N PHE A 27 -2.74 -23.72 15.11
CA PHE A 27 -2.27 -24.26 13.85
C PHE A 27 -1.68 -25.61 14.21
N GLY A 28 -2.58 -26.59 14.29
CA GLY A 28 -2.27 -27.99 14.44
C GLY A 28 -1.30 -28.35 13.34
N ARG A 29 -0.49 -29.35 13.63
CA ARG A 29 0.21 -30.14 12.62
C ARG A 29 -0.68 -30.23 11.38
N ALA A 30 -0.37 -29.46 10.35
CA ALA A 30 -1.05 -29.57 9.08
C ALA A 30 -0.72 -30.98 8.58
N SER A 31 -1.67 -31.89 8.72
CA SER A 31 -1.64 -33.16 8.01
C SER A 31 -1.62 -32.79 6.54
N CYS A 32 -0.52 -33.12 5.88
CA CYS A 32 -0.32 -33.00 4.45
C CYS A 32 -1.28 -33.93 3.70
N ASN A 33 -2.58 -33.59 3.66
CA ASN A 33 -3.60 -34.40 2.99
C ASN A 33 -4.25 -33.69 1.80
N ASP A 34 -3.72 -32.57 1.33
CA ASP A 34 -4.21 -31.90 0.13
C ASP A 34 -3.20 -32.03 -1.01
N LEU A 35 -3.41 -33.02 -1.89
CA LEU A 35 -2.48 -33.40 -2.97
C LEU A 35 -2.36 -32.35 -4.10
N THR A 36 -3.14 -31.27 -4.06
CA THR A 36 -3.11 -30.20 -5.07
C THR A 36 -2.62 -28.85 -4.55
N SER A 37 -2.35 -28.71 -3.24
CA SER A 37 -1.61 -27.55 -2.74
C SER A 37 -0.14 -27.93 -2.65
N SER A 38 0.63 -27.61 -3.69
CA SER A 38 2.08 -27.84 -3.73
C SER A 38 2.80 -26.89 -2.76
N PHE A 39 2.65 -27.13 -1.46
CA PHE A 39 3.48 -26.50 -0.45
C PHE A 39 4.88 -27.09 -0.57
N VAL A 40 5.81 -26.33 -1.16
CA VAL A 40 7.23 -26.69 -1.15
C VAL A 40 7.70 -26.65 0.31
N PRO A 41 8.10 -27.78 0.91
CA PRO A 41 8.52 -27.80 2.30
C PRO A 41 9.88 -27.10 2.41
N LEU A 42 9.91 -25.99 3.16
CA LEU A 42 11.12 -25.19 3.36
C LEU A 42 12.04 -25.81 4.43
N PRO A 43 13.37 -25.65 4.34
CA PRO A 43 14.35 -26.11 5.33
C PRO A 43 13.97 -25.84 6.80
N SER A 44 13.37 -24.68 7.09
CA SER A 44 12.89 -24.29 8.43
C SER A 44 11.85 -25.23 9.04
N LYS A 45 11.14 -26.03 8.22
CA LYS A 45 10.19 -27.05 8.70
C LYS A 45 10.89 -28.30 9.25
N PHE A 46 12.10 -28.59 8.78
CA PHE A 46 12.88 -29.77 9.19
C PHE A 46 13.88 -29.44 10.31
N GLY A 47 14.31 -28.19 10.39
CA GLY A 47 15.23 -27.69 11.42
C GLY A 47 16.71 -27.90 11.08
N SER A 48 17.57 -27.08 11.68
CA SER A 48 19.00 -26.99 11.37
C SER A 48 19.74 -28.33 11.43
N ALA A 49 19.49 -29.14 12.46
CA ALA A 49 20.17 -30.43 12.65
C ALA A 49 19.86 -31.42 11.52
N TYR A 50 18.59 -31.47 11.08
CA TYR A 50 18.18 -32.33 9.97
C TYR A 50 18.78 -31.85 8.64
N CYS A 51 18.77 -30.55 8.38
CA CYS A 51 19.36 -29.98 7.17
C CYS A 51 20.87 -30.26 7.08
N LYS A 52 21.60 -30.18 8.21
CA LYS A 52 23.02 -30.53 8.27
C LYS A 52 23.26 -32.01 8.01
N ALA A 53 22.48 -32.89 8.64
CA ALA A 53 22.60 -34.35 8.47
C ALA A 53 22.37 -34.79 7.02
N ASN A 54 21.47 -34.12 6.29
CA ASN A 54 21.11 -34.45 4.91
C ASN A 54 21.84 -33.60 3.85
N LYS A 55 22.89 -32.86 4.23
CA LYS A 55 23.70 -32.00 3.32
C LYS A 55 22.92 -30.87 2.62
N PHE A 56 21.78 -30.45 3.17
CA PHE A 56 20.98 -29.31 2.70
C PHE A 56 21.31 -27.99 3.41
N HIS A 57 22.49 -27.88 4.02
CA HIS A 57 22.91 -26.68 4.78
C HIS A 57 22.89 -25.41 3.93
N HIS A 58 23.33 -25.47 2.66
CA HIS A 58 23.28 -24.32 1.75
C HIS A 58 21.85 -23.80 1.52
N LEU A 59 20.85 -24.69 1.41
CA LEU A 59 19.45 -24.29 1.29
C LEU A 59 18.92 -23.63 2.56
N ALA A 60 19.38 -24.09 3.73
CA ALA A 60 19.04 -23.49 5.01
C ALA A 60 19.64 -22.08 5.15
N GLU A 61 20.85 -21.85 4.65
CA GLU A 61 21.49 -20.53 4.60
C GLU A 61 20.75 -19.59 3.63
N MET A 62 20.40 -20.05 2.43
CA MET A 62 19.59 -19.27 1.48
C MET A 62 18.22 -18.93 2.06
N GLU A 63 17.53 -19.88 2.70
CA GLU A 63 16.25 -19.59 3.35
C GLU A 63 16.45 -18.54 4.46
N LEU A 64 17.51 -18.63 5.25
CA LEU A 64 17.79 -17.67 6.32
C LEU A 64 17.89 -16.24 5.79
N GLU A 65 18.64 -16.02 4.71
CA GLU A 65 18.74 -14.71 4.04
C GLU A 65 17.38 -14.21 3.54
N LEU A 66 16.60 -15.10 2.90
CA LEU A 66 15.25 -14.76 2.45
C LEU A 66 14.32 -14.39 3.62
N ARG A 67 14.41 -15.09 4.75
CA ARG A 67 13.64 -14.75 5.96
C ARG A 67 14.04 -13.41 6.53
N MET A 68 15.33 -13.04 6.45
CA MET A 68 15.80 -11.71 6.87
C MET A 68 15.21 -10.61 5.99
N GLY A 69 15.21 -10.81 4.67
CA GLY A 69 14.53 -9.91 3.73
C GLY A 69 13.05 -9.76 4.05
N GLN A 70 12.33 -10.88 4.17
CA GLN A 70 10.90 -10.89 4.51
C GLN A 70 10.59 -10.23 5.87
N ALA A 71 11.46 -10.43 6.86
CA ALA A 71 11.31 -9.79 8.16
C ALA A 71 11.49 -8.27 8.05
N ASN A 72 12.46 -7.79 7.27
CA ASN A 72 12.65 -6.36 7.03
C ASN A 72 11.47 -5.72 6.32
N ASP A 73 10.94 -6.37 5.28
CA ASP A 73 9.75 -5.91 4.56
C ASP A 73 8.52 -5.87 5.50
N ALA A 74 8.33 -6.92 6.30
CA ALA A 74 7.25 -6.98 7.27
C ALA A 74 7.37 -5.89 8.35
N LEU A 75 8.58 -5.61 8.85
CA LEU A 75 8.81 -4.52 9.80
C LEU A 75 8.64 -3.15 9.14
N HIS A 76 9.05 -2.97 7.89
CA HIS A 76 8.82 -1.74 7.13
C HIS A 76 7.32 -1.49 6.95
N GLY A 77 6.57 -2.48 6.46
CA GLY A 77 5.11 -2.40 6.34
C GLY A 77 4.42 -2.14 7.68
N LEU A 78 4.92 -2.74 8.78
CA LEU A 78 4.41 -2.48 10.12
C LEU A 78 4.59 -1.01 10.54
N ARG A 79 5.77 -0.43 10.29
CA ARG A 79 6.05 0.99 10.59
C ARG A 79 5.15 1.92 9.78
N LEU A 80 4.97 1.65 8.49
CA LEU A 80 4.07 2.41 7.61
C LEU A 80 2.61 2.34 8.11
N ALA A 81 2.11 1.15 8.41
CA ALA A 81 0.73 0.98 8.87
C ALA A 81 0.48 1.66 10.22
N LEU A 82 1.45 1.65 11.14
CA LEU A 82 1.36 2.38 12.41
C LEU A 82 1.38 3.90 12.20
N ALA A 83 2.21 4.39 11.28
CA ALA A 83 2.24 5.78 10.87
C ALA A 83 0.90 6.24 10.27
N ASP A 84 0.36 5.48 9.32
CA ASP A 84 -0.93 5.77 8.67
C ASP A 84 -2.07 5.76 9.69
N LYS A 85 -2.07 4.80 10.62
CA LYS A 85 -3.06 4.76 11.71
C LYS A 85 -3.05 6.05 12.52
N ALA A 86 -1.87 6.55 12.87
CA ALA A 86 -1.73 7.79 13.62
C ALA A 86 -2.19 9.02 12.83
N VAL A 87 -1.84 9.10 11.55
CA VAL A 87 -2.24 10.21 10.66
C VAL A 87 -3.76 10.22 10.48
N ILE A 88 -4.38 9.08 10.17
CA ILE A 88 -5.85 8.98 10.01
C ILE A 88 -6.56 9.30 11.33
N PHE A 89 -6.02 8.84 12.45
CA PHE A 89 -6.61 9.14 13.76
C PHE A 89 -6.66 10.66 14.02
N LYS A 90 -5.55 11.37 13.77
CA LYS A 90 -5.49 12.82 13.95
C LYS A 90 -6.29 13.59 12.89
N GLY A 91 -6.14 13.22 11.61
CA GLY A 91 -6.63 14.00 10.48
C GLY A 91 -8.07 13.70 10.08
N VAL A 92 -8.60 12.52 10.41
CA VAL A 92 -9.94 12.10 9.97
C VAL A 92 -10.83 11.71 11.14
N VAL A 93 -10.33 10.95 12.11
CA VAL A 93 -11.16 10.40 13.20
C VAL A 93 -11.49 11.48 14.23
N ARG A 94 -10.48 12.21 14.73
CA ARG A 94 -10.67 13.32 15.67
C ARG A 94 -11.60 14.43 15.15
N PRO A 95 -11.45 14.93 13.90
CA PRO A 95 -12.33 15.97 13.38
C PRO A 95 -13.68 15.46 12.86
N ALA A 96 -13.96 14.15 12.90
CA ALA A 96 -15.23 13.62 12.39
C ALA A 96 -16.41 14.04 13.26
N THR A 97 -17.26 14.92 12.72
CA THR A 97 -18.40 15.50 13.45
C THR A 97 -19.67 14.66 13.35
N ASN A 98 -19.93 14.04 12.20
CA ASN A 98 -21.17 13.31 11.97
C ASN A 98 -20.97 11.77 11.96
N TYR A 99 -22.08 11.04 12.12
CA TYR A 99 -22.07 9.58 12.20
C TYR A 99 -21.44 8.92 10.96
N SER A 100 -21.78 9.41 9.76
CA SER A 100 -21.26 8.85 8.50
C SER A 100 -19.73 9.00 8.38
N MET A 101 -19.20 10.19 8.69
CA MET A 101 -17.77 10.46 8.73
C MET A 101 -17.07 9.58 9.77
N ARG A 102 -17.64 9.46 10.97
CA ARG A 102 -17.10 8.58 12.02
C ARG A 102 -17.04 7.13 11.55
N THR A 103 -18.12 6.61 10.97
CA THR A 103 -18.16 5.23 10.45
C THR A 103 -17.10 4.99 9.39
N ARG A 104 -16.96 5.90 8.41
CA ARG A 104 -15.91 5.81 7.38
C ARG A 104 -14.50 5.88 7.97
N ALA A 105 -14.28 6.78 8.93
CA ALA A 105 -13.00 6.92 9.61
C ALA A 105 -12.60 5.63 10.36
N TRP A 106 -13.56 5.01 11.05
CA TRP A 106 -13.35 3.73 11.72
C TRP A 106 -13.16 2.55 10.76
N GLN A 107 -13.85 2.54 9.61
CA GLN A 107 -13.59 1.56 8.56
C GLN A 107 -12.14 1.63 8.05
N MET A 108 -11.61 2.84 7.85
CA MET A 108 -10.19 3.03 7.49
C MET A 108 -9.24 2.51 8.57
N ILE A 109 -9.50 2.82 9.85
CA ILE A 109 -8.74 2.26 10.97
C ILE A 109 -8.78 0.73 10.95
N HIS A 110 -9.95 0.14 10.71
CA HIS A 110 -10.10 -1.31 10.69
C HIS A 110 -9.26 -1.96 9.58
N SER A 111 -9.28 -1.36 8.38
CA SER A 111 -8.43 -1.80 7.27
C SER A 111 -6.94 -1.75 7.64
N ILE A 112 -6.48 -0.64 8.24
CA ILE A 112 -5.08 -0.51 8.67
C ILE A 112 -4.73 -1.51 9.77
N ASN A 113 -5.63 -1.74 10.74
CA ASN A 113 -5.42 -2.73 11.78
C ASN A 113 -5.26 -4.14 11.19
N THR A 114 -5.96 -4.47 10.11
CA THR A 114 -5.76 -5.73 9.38
C THR A 114 -4.36 -5.81 8.79
N SER A 115 -3.87 -4.73 8.16
CA SER A 115 -2.49 -4.66 7.65
C SER A 115 -1.44 -4.81 8.77
N ILE A 116 -1.64 -4.14 9.92
CA ILE A 116 -0.78 -4.28 11.11
C ILE A 116 -0.71 -5.74 11.56
N LYS A 117 -1.88 -6.41 11.67
CA LYS A 117 -1.96 -7.83 12.06
C LYS A 117 -1.23 -8.72 11.06
N GLN A 118 -1.40 -8.48 9.77
CA GLN A 118 -0.75 -9.25 8.71
C GLN A 118 0.77 -9.10 8.75
N CYS A 119 1.30 -7.86 8.81
CA CYS A 119 2.73 -7.61 8.92
C CYS A 119 3.32 -8.24 10.19
N ALA A 120 2.64 -8.12 11.33
CA ALA A 120 3.07 -8.74 12.58
C ALA A 120 3.09 -10.27 12.50
N ALA A 121 2.11 -10.89 11.83
CA ALA A 121 2.05 -12.33 11.63
C ALA A 121 3.20 -12.83 10.75
N ILE A 122 3.45 -12.16 9.61
CA ILE A 122 4.55 -12.50 8.70
C ILE A 122 5.89 -12.39 9.44
N TYR A 123 6.11 -11.30 10.18
CA TYR A 123 7.32 -11.12 10.97
C TYR A 123 7.53 -12.24 11.99
N ARG A 124 6.50 -12.57 12.77
CA ARG A 124 6.56 -13.67 13.76
C ARG A 124 6.89 -15.00 13.10
N GLN A 125 6.29 -15.29 11.94
CA GLN A 125 6.57 -16.50 11.19
C GLN A 125 8.02 -16.55 10.67
N CYS A 126 8.56 -15.42 10.21
CA CYS A 126 9.96 -15.32 9.79
C CYS A 126 10.90 -15.54 10.96
N ARG A 127 10.64 -14.94 12.12
CA ARG A 127 11.44 -15.13 13.33
C ARG A 127 11.46 -16.59 13.80
N LEU A 128 10.30 -17.27 13.81
CA LEU A 128 10.23 -18.70 14.13
C LEU A 128 11.06 -19.54 13.15
N ALA A 129 11.01 -19.22 11.85
CA ALA A 129 11.83 -19.89 10.86
C ALA A 129 13.33 -19.66 11.08
N MET A 130 13.76 -18.42 11.39
CA MET A 130 15.16 -18.12 11.73
C MET A 130 15.65 -18.93 12.93
N ILE A 131 14.83 -19.06 13.98
CA ILE A 131 15.14 -19.88 15.15
C ILE A 131 15.29 -21.37 14.74
N ALA A 132 14.37 -21.90 13.93
CA ALA A 132 14.42 -23.28 13.48
C ALA A 132 15.64 -23.60 12.60
N LEU A 133 16.10 -22.63 11.80
CA LEU A 133 17.31 -22.73 10.99
C LEU A 133 18.61 -22.61 11.81
N GLY A 134 18.51 -22.22 13.09
CA GLY A 134 19.66 -22.05 13.97
C GLY A 134 20.42 -20.76 13.70
N ALA A 135 19.71 -19.67 13.43
CA ALA A 135 20.31 -18.34 13.25
C ALA A 135 21.22 -17.97 14.44
N GLY A 136 22.33 -17.29 14.14
CA GLY A 136 23.28 -16.84 15.16
C GLY A 136 22.66 -15.85 16.15
N SER A 137 23.27 -15.72 17.33
CA SER A 137 22.80 -14.79 18.37
C SER A 137 22.73 -13.34 17.90
N GLU A 138 23.68 -12.91 17.05
CA GLU A 138 23.67 -11.57 16.45
C GLU A 138 22.37 -11.29 15.66
N ILE A 139 21.91 -12.26 14.86
CA ILE A 139 20.69 -12.14 14.06
C ILE A 139 19.47 -12.09 14.99
N LEU A 140 19.43 -12.92 16.02
CA LEU A 140 18.31 -12.98 16.96
C LEU A 140 18.25 -11.76 17.90
N ASP A 141 19.40 -11.13 18.19
CA ASP A 141 19.49 -9.85 18.92
C ASP A 141 18.97 -8.69 18.08
N ARG A 142 19.16 -8.76 16.75
CA ARG A 142 18.60 -7.79 15.80
C ARG A 142 17.10 -7.99 15.59
N TYR A 143 16.65 -9.23 15.37
CA TYR A 143 15.24 -9.58 15.14
C TYR A 143 14.57 -10.11 16.42
N GLN A 144 14.22 -9.18 17.30
CA GLN A 144 13.66 -9.50 18.61
C GLN A 144 12.19 -9.92 18.55
N GLU A 145 11.64 -10.38 19.67
CA GLU A 145 10.24 -10.80 19.74
C GLU A 145 9.28 -9.59 19.63
N LEU A 146 8.19 -9.77 18.86
CA LEU A 146 7.18 -8.73 18.64
C LEU A 146 5.96 -8.95 19.53
N GLN A 147 5.92 -8.23 20.65
CA GLN A 147 4.82 -8.25 21.62
C GLN A 147 3.65 -7.35 21.21
N LYS A 148 2.44 -7.63 21.74
CA LYS A 148 1.24 -6.80 21.48
C LYS A 148 1.40 -5.38 22.08
N SER A 149 2.07 -5.27 23.23
CA SER A 149 2.39 -4.00 23.91
C SER A 149 3.13 -3.03 22.99
N HIS A 150 4.10 -3.51 22.21
CA HIS A 150 4.88 -2.70 21.27
C HIS A 150 4.01 -1.97 20.24
N LEU A 151 2.92 -2.59 19.81
CA LEU A 151 2.01 -2.01 18.81
C LEU A 151 1.14 -0.90 19.41
N SER A 152 0.65 -1.09 20.64
CA SER A 152 -0.16 -0.11 21.36
C SER A 152 0.66 1.13 21.74
N THR A 153 1.86 0.93 22.31
CA THR A 153 2.77 2.01 22.70
C THR A 153 3.13 2.93 21.53
N SER A 154 3.34 2.36 20.34
CA SER A 154 3.68 3.16 19.14
C SER A 154 2.55 4.13 18.78
N VAL A 155 1.30 3.69 18.79
CA VAL A 155 0.14 4.53 18.45
C VAL A 155 -0.06 5.66 19.47
N ALA A 156 0.11 5.38 20.76
CA ALA A 156 0.03 6.38 21.82
C ALA A 156 1.12 7.46 21.65
N ALA A 157 2.35 7.05 21.36
CA ALA A 157 3.47 7.98 21.13
C ALA A 157 3.19 8.96 19.97
N PHE A 158 2.49 8.52 18.92
CA PHE A 158 2.12 9.41 17.82
C PHE A 158 0.98 10.37 18.17
N THR A 159 0.00 9.96 18.98
CA THR A 159 -1.24 10.70 19.20
C THR A 159 -1.14 11.77 20.28
N GLN A 160 -0.31 11.56 21.31
CA GLN A 160 -0.25 12.41 22.51
C GLN A 160 0.64 13.67 22.37
N GLY A 161 1.42 13.82 21.30
CA GLY A 161 2.14 15.08 21.00
C GLY A 161 3.03 15.58 22.15
N THR A 162 4.22 15.00 22.31
CA THR A 162 5.40 15.59 23.00
C THR A 162 5.20 16.37 24.30
N HIS A 163 4.22 16.06 25.14
CA HIS A 163 4.12 16.65 26.47
C HIS A 163 3.50 15.68 27.47
N ASP A 164 4.27 14.71 27.91
CA ASP A 164 4.75 14.63 29.30
C ASP A 164 5.43 13.26 29.52
N HIS A 165 6.37 13.26 30.45
CA HIS A 165 7.34 12.21 30.68
C HIS A 165 6.70 10.88 31.11
N ARG A 166 6.53 9.95 30.16
CA ARG A 166 6.73 8.52 30.41
C ARG A 166 7.69 7.96 29.38
N SER A 167 8.84 7.50 29.86
CA SER A 167 9.81 6.68 29.15
C SER A 167 9.18 5.35 28.67
N SER A 168 8.21 5.40 27.77
CA SER A 168 7.86 4.24 26.99
C SER A 168 8.99 4.06 25.99
N GLN A 169 9.94 3.21 26.35
CA GLN A 169 11.03 2.82 25.47
C GLN A 169 10.42 2.46 24.11
N LEU A 170 10.82 3.19 23.07
CA LEU A 170 10.37 2.91 21.71
C LEU A 170 10.61 1.42 21.44
N PRO A 171 9.61 0.72 20.86
CA PRO A 171 9.82 -0.65 20.47
C PRO A 171 11.08 -0.81 19.61
N TRP A 172 11.85 -1.86 19.89
CA TRP A 172 13.14 -2.14 19.27
C TRP A 172 13.12 -2.08 17.73
N PHE A 173 11.98 -2.37 17.11
CA PHE A 173 11.85 -2.37 15.65
C PHE A 173 11.95 -0.97 15.04
N TRP A 174 11.78 0.10 15.83
CA TRP A 174 12.03 1.48 15.35
C TRP A 174 13.52 1.82 15.27
N THR A 175 14.38 1.09 16.00
CA THR A 175 15.82 1.37 16.13
C THR A 175 16.69 0.26 15.53
N ILE A 176 16.11 -0.68 14.78
CA ILE A 176 16.82 -1.88 14.28
C ILE A 176 18.02 -1.56 13.37
N ASP A 177 17.98 -0.43 12.68
CA ASP A 177 19.03 0.03 11.73
C ASP A 177 19.86 1.19 12.29
N ILE A 178 19.67 1.54 13.57
CA ILE A 178 20.41 2.62 14.24
C ILE A 178 21.55 2.00 15.06
N PRO A 179 22.82 2.46 14.89
CA PRO A 179 23.94 1.99 15.71
C PRO A 179 23.69 2.22 17.21
N LYS A 180 24.01 1.21 18.03
CA LYS A 180 23.78 1.20 19.49
C LYS A 180 24.55 2.30 20.24
N ASP A 181 25.60 2.87 19.65
CA ASP A 181 26.50 3.84 20.30
C ASP A 181 25.97 5.29 20.35
N THR A 182 24.70 5.51 19.97
CA THR A 182 24.11 6.86 19.97
C THR A 182 23.40 7.12 21.29
N ASP A 183 24.15 7.64 22.26
CA ASP A 183 23.81 7.69 23.69
C ASP A 183 22.69 8.68 24.10
N SER A 184 21.90 9.18 23.15
CA SER A 184 20.77 10.07 23.44
C SER A 184 19.46 9.44 22.97
N LYS A 185 18.62 9.01 23.90
CA LYS A 185 17.29 8.45 23.58
C LYS A 185 16.25 9.54 23.29
N SER A 186 16.56 10.80 23.60
CA SER A 186 15.65 11.94 23.44
C SER A 186 15.38 12.24 21.96
N TRP A 187 16.42 12.25 21.12
CA TRP A 187 16.27 12.48 19.68
C TRP A 187 15.58 11.33 18.97
N LEU A 188 15.52 10.11 19.54
CA LEU A 188 14.84 8.97 18.90
C LEU A 188 13.32 9.21 18.76
N SER A 189 12.71 9.94 19.68
CA SER A 189 11.30 10.34 19.60
C SER A 189 11.07 11.38 18.50
N GLU A 190 11.96 12.37 18.39
CA GLU A 190 11.97 13.36 17.31
C GLU A 190 12.28 12.72 15.96
N CYS A 191 13.17 11.72 15.91
CA CYS A 191 13.47 10.98 14.70
C CYS A 191 12.35 10.04 14.28
N MET A 192 11.63 9.40 15.20
CA MET A 192 10.43 8.63 14.84
C MET A 192 9.37 9.54 14.22
N CYS A 193 9.09 10.67 14.87
CA CYS A 193 8.22 11.72 14.37
C CYS A 193 8.68 12.16 12.96
N PHE A 194 9.94 12.53 12.81
CA PHE A 194 10.54 12.94 11.55
C PHE A 194 10.44 11.87 10.47
N ILE A 195 10.78 10.60 10.76
CA ILE A 195 10.71 9.49 9.81
C ILE A 195 9.26 9.28 9.36
N VAL A 196 8.30 9.30 10.29
CA VAL A 196 6.88 9.11 9.97
C VAL A 196 6.32 10.25 9.14
N TYR A 197 6.54 11.50 9.54
CA TYR A 197 6.06 12.65 8.76
C TYR A 197 6.76 12.76 7.40
N ARG A 198 8.07 12.47 7.33
CA ARG A 198 8.83 12.50 6.08
C ARG A 198 8.37 11.42 5.11
N ILE A 199 8.17 10.18 5.58
CA ILE A 199 7.68 9.10 4.71
C ILE A 199 6.27 9.43 4.22
N HIS A 200 5.38 9.88 5.11
CA HIS A 200 4.03 10.23 4.71
C HIS A 200 4.02 11.41 3.72
N TRP A 201 4.88 12.41 3.92
CA TRP A 201 5.09 13.48 2.95
C TRP A 201 5.61 12.97 1.60
N LEU A 202 6.57 12.04 1.59
CA LEU A 202 7.08 11.43 0.36
C LEU A 202 5.98 10.65 -0.37
N HIS A 203 5.12 9.91 0.35
CA HIS A 203 3.98 9.22 -0.26
C HIS A 203 2.96 10.20 -0.82
N ALA A 204 2.63 11.25 -0.08
CA ALA A 204 1.70 12.29 -0.53
C ALA A 204 2.26 13.02 -1.77
N LYS A 205 3.56 13.31 -1.76
CA LYS A 205 4.26 13.89 -2.92
C LYS A 205 4.25 12.95 -4.10
N ALA A 206 4.64 11.68 -3.94
CA ALA A 206 4.63 10.70 -5.03
C ALA A 206 3.22 10.41 -5.56
N ALA A 207 2.18 10.51 -4.72
CA ALA A 207 0.80 10.46 -5.17
C ALA A 207 0.45 11.69 -6.01
N LYS A 208 0.78 12.88 -5.53
CA LYS A 208 0.60 14.15 -6.27
C LYS A 208 1.32 14.12 -7.62
N ASP A 209 2.61 13.78 -7.63
CA ASP A 209 3.44 13.72 -8.84
C ASP A 209 2.82 12.74 -9.85
N ARG A 210 2.36 11.55 -9.41
CA ARG A 210 1.64 10.61 -10.28
C ARG A 210 0.31 11.15 -10.80
N TRP A 211 -0.46 11.87 -9.99
CA TRP A 211 -1.71 12.50 -10.45
C TRP A 211 -1.43 13.61 -11.47
N GLU A 212 -0.33 14.34 -11.32
CA GLU A 212 0.10 15.35 -12.29
C GLU A 212 0.51 14.69 -13.62
N GLU A 213 1.28 13.60 -13.57
CA GLU A 213 1.60 12.77 -14.74
C GLU A 213 0.34 12.19 -15.41
N GLU A 214 -0.55 11.57 -14.64
CA GLU A 214 -1.80 10.99 -15.13
C GLU A 214 -2.67 12.05 -15.81
N ASN A 215 -2.73 13.26 -15.26
CA ASN A 215 -3.48 14.34 -15.87
C ASN A 215 -2.91 14.74 -17.24
N GLU A 216 -1.59 14.83 -17.38
CA GLU A 216 -0.93 15.09 -18.67
C GLU A 216 -1.12 13.94 -19.67
N LEU A 217 -1.05 12.70 -19.20
CA LEU A 217 -1.29 11.50 -20.01
C LEU A 217 -2.73 11.44 -20.51
N VAL A 218 -3.72 11.58 -19.63
CA VAL A 218 -5.14 11.55 -19.99
C VAL A 218 -5.48 12.66 -20.98
N THR A 219 -4.93 13.86 -20.77
CA THR A 219 -5.03 15.00 -21.70
C THR A 219 -4.49 14.62 -23.09
N SER A 220 -3.30 14.02 -23.14
CA SER A 220 -2.67 13.59 -24.40
C SER A 220 -3.41 12.43 -25.07
N GLU A 221 -3.85 11.44 -24.30
CA GLU A 221 -4.60 10.28 -24.77
C GLU A 221 -5.92 10.70 -25.40
N PHE A 222 -6.62 11.67 -24.80
CA PHE A 222 -7.87 12.18 -25.35
C PHE A 222 -7.65 12.83 -26.73
N GLN A 223 -6.59 13.63 -26.89
CA GLN A 223 -6.21 14.20 -28.18
C GLN A 223 -5.83 13.11 -29.20
N TRP A 224 -5.14 12.05 -28.77
CA TRP A 224 -4.83 10.91 -29.63
C TRP A 224 -6.09 10.16 -30.07
N VAL A 225 -7.11 10.03 -29.23
CA VAL A 225 -8.40 9.42 -29.58
C VAL A 225 -9.09 10.22 -30.69
N VAL A 226 -9.13 11.55 -30.58
CA VAL A 226 -9.67 12.43 -31.64
C VAL A 226 -8.89 12.23 -32.95
N ASN A 227 -7.57 12.31 -32.89
CA ASN A 227 -6.70 12.14 -34.06
C ASN A 227 -6.86 10.75 -34.69
N PHE A 228 -7.05 9.70 -33.87
CA PHE A 228 -7.28 8.34 -34.32
C PHE A 228 -8.61 8.20 -35.08
N PHE A 229 -9.69 8.80 -34.56
CA PHE A 229 -10.98 8.80 -35.25
C PHE A 229 -10.92 9.55 -36.58
N GLN A 230 -10.29 10.72 -36.60
CA GLN A 230 -10.07 11.48 -37.84
C GLN A 230 -9.24 10.69 -38.86
N HIS A 231 -8.14 10.06 -38.40
CA HIS A 231 -7.31 9.21 -39.24
C HIS A 231 -8.11 8.02 -39.82
N ARG A 232 -8.94 7.38 -38.99
CA ARG A 232 -9.81 6.28 -39.44
C ARG A 232 -10.87 6.73 -40.43
N ALA A 233 -11.51 7.88 -40.21
CA ALA A 233 -12.46 8.45 -41.16
C ALA A 233 -11.79 8.72 -42.51
N LYS A 234 -10.61 9.36 -42.52
CA LYS A 234 -9.83 9.58 -43.74
C LYS A 234 -9.48 8.27 -44.46
N ARG A 235 -9.05 7.25 -43.71
CA ARG A 235 -8.74 5.93 -44.29
C ARG A 235 -9.96 5.27 -44.93
N TRP A 236 -11.13 5.38 -44.32
CA TRP A 236 -12.38 4.87 -44.90
C TRP A 236 -12.81 5.66 -46.14
N ASN A 237 -12.57 6.97 -46.16
CA ASN A 237 -12.80 7.80 -47.35
C ASN A 237 -11.91 7.36 -48.53
N GLU A 238 -10.63 7.08 -48.30
CA GLU A 238 -9.73 6.53 -49.32
C GLU A 238 -10.27 5.21 -49.91
N ILE A 239 -10.74 4.30 -49.04
CA ILE A 239 -11.34 3.02 -49.45
C ILE A 239 -12.64 3.26 -50.24
N TYR A 240 -13.47 4.21 -49.81
CA TYR A 240 -14.69 4.60 -50.52
C TYR A 240 -14.37 5.09 -51.94
N MET A 241 -13.42 6.02 -52.09
CA MET A 241 -13.04 6.58 -53.40
C MET A 241 -12.49 5.50 -54.34
N ALA A 242 -11.67 4.58 -53.82
CA ALA A 242 -11.15 3.46 -54.60
C ALA A 242 -12.26 2.52 -55.11
N ASN A 243 -13.19 2.12 -54.24
CA ASN A 243 -14.29 1.22 -54.61
C ASN A 243 -15.33 1.88 -55.53
N LYS A 244 -15.58 3.18 -55.34
CA LYS A 244 -16.44 3.98 -56.22
C LYS A 244 -15.86 4.05 -57.64
N SER A 245 -14.56 4.30 -57.75
CA SER A 245 -13.84 4.36 -59.03
C SER A 245 -13.81 2.98 -59.73
N ALA A 246 -13.77 1.89 -58.95
CA ALA A 246 -13.82 0.52 -59.46
C ALA A 246 -15.24 0.01 -59.78
N GLY A 247 -16.29 0.81 -59.57
CA GLY A 247 -17.68 0.41 -59.82
C GLY A 247 -18.26 -0.57 -58.79
N ASN A 248 -17.60 -0.79 -57.65
CA ASN A 248 -18.09 -1.64 -56.57
C ASN A 248 -18.97 -0.84 -55.60
N HIS A 249 -20.22 -0.62 -56.01
CA HIS A 249 -21.18 0.23 -55.31
C HIS A 249 -21.52 -0.26 -53.88
N GLY A 250 -21.56 -1.58 -53.66
CA GLY A 250 -21.84 -2.16 -52.35
C GLY A 250 -20.73 -1.91 -51.32
N ALA A 251 -19.48 -2.17 -51.71
CA ALA A 251 -18.31 -1.89 -50.88
C ALA A 251 -18.12 -0.38 -50.65
N ALA A 252 -18.40 0.45 -51.66
CA ALA A 252 -18.38 1.90 -51.53
C ALA A 252 -19.41 2.40 -50.49
N CYS A 253 -20.64 1.88 -50.53
CA CYS A 253 -21.69 2.25 -49.57
C CYS A 253 -21.30 1.87 -48.12
N TYR A 254 -20.73 0.68 -47.92
CA TYR A 254 -20.24 0.27 -46.61
C TYR A 254 -19.09 1.15 -46.11
N ALA A 255 -18.11 1.46 -46.97
CA ALA A 255 -16.99 2.33 -46.61
C ALA A 255 -17.46 3.75 -46.25
N ALA A 256 -18.44 4.30 -46.99
CA ALA A 256 -19.05 5.59 -46.67
C ALA A 256 -19.76 5.58 -45.31
N ARG A 257 -20.47 4.49 -44.97
CA ARG A 257 -21.07 4.34 -43.65
C ARG A 257 -20.01 4.28 -42.54
N GLN A 258 -18.92 3.55 -42.75
CA GLN A 258 -17.83 3.47 -41.77
C GLN A 258 -17.17 4.83 -41.56
N GLN A 259 -16.88 5.56 -42.65
CA GLN A 259 -16.39 6.94 -42.56
C GLN A 259 -17.30 7.80 -41.67
N ALA A 260 -18.61 7.83 -41.95
CA ALA A 260 -19.57 8.63 -41.20
C ALA A 260 -19.64 8.28 -39.70
N VAL A 261 -19.40 7.02 -39.34
CA VAL A 261 -19.31 6.60 -37.92
C VAL A 261 -18.08 7.23 -37.25
N TYR A 262 -16.91 7.15 -37.89
CA TYR A 262 -15.68 7.73 -37.33
C TYR A 262 -15.70 9.26 -37.32
N ASP A 263 -16.32 9.91 -38.31
CA ASP A 263 -16.55 11.36 -38.31
C ASP A 263 -17.40 11.77 -37.10
N ARG A 264 -18.52 11.08 -36.85
CA ARG A 264 -19.36 11.37 -35.68
C ARG A 264 -18.62 11.15 -34.35
N LEU A 265 -17.82 10.09 -34.24
CA LEU A 265 -17.02 9.82 -33.04
C LEU A 265 -15.96 10.91 -32.82
N ALA A 266 -15.32 11.40 -33.88
CA ALA A 266 -14.37 12.49 -33.81
C ALA A 266 -15.04 13.80 -33.35
N GLU A 267 -16.20 14.14 -33.90
CA GLU A 267 -16.98 15.32 -33.51
C GLU A 267 -17.39 15.25 -32.03
N GLN A 268 -17.93 14.11 -31.59
CA GLN A 268 -18.34 13.92 -30.19
C GLN A 268 -17.15 14.03 -29.22
N ALA A 269 -16.02 13.39 -29.55
CA ALA A 269 -14.81 13.50 -28.74
C ALA A 269 -14.29 14.94 -28.68
N GLN A 270 -14.31 15.67 -29.80
CA GLN A 270 -13.89 17.08 -29.83
C GLN A 270 -14.79 17.99 -28.98
N LEU A 271 -16.10 17.75 -28.96
CA LEU A 271 -17.03 18.51 -28.12
C LEU A 271 -16.77 18.26 -26.63
N ILE A 272 -16.58 17.00 -26.24
CA ILE A 272 -16.26 16.64 -24.85
C ILE A 272 -14.93 17.30 -24.44
N TRP A 273 -13.93 17.31 -25.34
CA TRP A 273 -12.66 17.99 -25.09
C TRP A 273 -12.83 19.48 -24.81
N GLN A 274 -13.62 20.17 -25.64
CA GLN A 274 -13.89 21.60 -25.51
C GLN A 274 -14.67 21.92 -24.22
N GLU A 275 -15.57 21.04 -23.80
CA GLU A 275 -16.29 21.20 -22.53
C GLU A 275 -15.37 21.04 -21.31
N MET A 276 -14.37 20.15 -21.39
CA MET A 276 -13.41 19.92 -20.31
C MET A 276 -12.34 21.04 -20.21
N ASN A 277 -11.95 21.66 -21.32
CA ASN A 277 -10.92 22.72 -21.39
C ASN A 277 -11.50 24.04 -21.97
N PRO A 278 -12.30 24.79 -21.19
CA PRO A 278 -12.93 26.02 -21.67
C PRO A 278 -11.93 27.15 -21.97
N ASP A 279 -10.74 27.13 -21.38
CA ASP A 279 -9.73 28.19 -21.53
C ASP A 279 -8.95 28.09 -22.86
N ASP A 280 -8.90 26.93 -23.53
CA ASP A 280 -8.26 26.77 -24.85
C ASP A 280 -9.07 27.38 -26.00
N ILE A 281 -10.37 27.67 -25.77
CA ILE A 281 -11.28 28.28 -26.75
C ILE A 281 -10.90 29.75 -27.00
N ALA A 282 -10.33 30.44 -26.01
CA ALA A 282 -9.95 31.85 -26.11
C ALA A 282 -8.74 32.08 -27.05
N CYS A 283 -7.88 31.08 -27.24
CA CYS A 283 -6.65 31.21 -28.02
C CYS A 283 -6.82 31.01 -29.54
N HIS A 284 -7.91 30.38 -29.99
CA HIS A 284 -8.12 30.06 -31.41
C HIS A 284 -9.04 31.04 -32.17
N HIS A 285 -9.62 32.04 -31.49
CA HIS A 285 -10.47 33.07 -32.11
C HIS A 285 -9.79 34.45 -32.25
N GLY A 286 -8.48 34.53 -32.02
CA GLY A 286 -7.72 35.77 -32.12
C GLY A 286 -6.44 35.65 -32.94
N THR A 287 -6.57 35.48 -34.26
CA THR A 287 -5.75 36.12 -35.32
C THR A 287 -6.29 35.76 -36.69
#